data_AF-A0A4Y9T455-F1
#
_entry.id   AF-A0A4Y9T455-F1
#
_cell.length_a   1.000
_cell.length_b   1.000
_cell.length_c   1.000
_cell.angle_alpha   90.00
_cell.angle_beta   90.00
_cell.angle_gamma   90.00
#
_symmetry.space_group_name_H-M   'P 1'
#
loop_
_entity.id
_entity.type
_entity.pdbx_description
1 polymer ?
#
loop_
_entity_poly.entity_id
_entity_poly.type
_entity_poly.pdbx_seq_one_letter_code
_entity_poly.pdbx_strand_id
1 'polypeptide(L)'
;MDAFLVSTGIVALAEIGDKTQLLAFLLAARFRRPLPIVCGILVATLFNHAFAAAVGALVSHLLGPEVMRWVLGLSFIAMAAWIMVPDEIDEEETKMARFGVFLTTVIAFFLAEMGDKTQVATVALAARYSSVVAVVAGTTFGMLLANVPAVYFGGRIANKVPIKLVHGLAALIFAVLGIATLLGVGAGLGF
;
A
#
# COMPACT_ATOMS: atom_id res chain seq x y z
N MET A 1 14.66 12.08 5.83
CA MET A 1 14.39 10.99 4.87
C MET A 1 13.27 11.43 3.96
N ASP A 2 13.40 11.28 2.64
CA ASP A 2 12.38 11.75 1.70
C ASP A 2 11.10 10.89 1.81
N ALA A 3 10.02 11.48 2.32
CA ALA A 3 8.76 10.79 2.62
C ALA A 3 8.21 10.09 1.37
N PHE A 4 8.36 10.72 0.19
CA PHE A 4 7.95 10.18 -1.09
C PHE A 4 8.69 8.89 -1.44
N LEU A 5 10.02 8.87 -1.31
CA LEU A 5 10.82 7.69 -1.70
C LEU A 5 10.59 6.51 -0.75
N VAL A 6 10.47 6.77 0.55
CA VAL A 6 10.19 5.71 1.53
C VAL A 6 8.79 5.15 1.35
N SER A 7 7.76 6.00 1.19
CA SER A 7 6.41 5.52 0.97
C SER A 7 6.28 4.77 -0.36
N THR A 8 6.96 5.25 -1.42
CA THR A 8 7.06 4.53 -2.71
C THR A 8 7.65 3.15 -2.52
N GLY A 9 8.84 3.06 -1.91
CA GLY A 9 9.56 1.78 -1.78
C GLY A 9 8.78 0.78 -0.94
N ILE A 10 8.21 1.23 0.19
CA ILE A 10 7.43 0.35 1.08
C ILE A 10 6.18 -0.17 0.39
N VAL A 11 5.37 0.71 -0.21
CA VAL A 11 4.12 0.29 -0.86
C VAL A 11 4.41 -0.57 -2.09
N ALA A 12 5.40 -0.21 -2.91
CA ALA A 12 5.78 -1.04 -4.06
C ALA A 12 6.21 -2.45 -3.66
N LEU A 13 6.96 -2.59 -2.55
CA LEU A 13 7.38 -3.90 -2.07
C LEU A 13 6.23 -4.69 -1.43
N ALA A 14 5.34 -4.01 -0.69
CA ALA A 14 4.19 -4.65 -0.06
C ALA A 14 3.17 -5.16 -1.07
N GLU A 15 3.00 -4.44 -2.18
CA GLU A 15 2.03 -4.75 -3.21
C GLU A 15 2.45 -5.91 -4.13
N ILE A 16 3.74 -6.26 -4.18
CA ILE A 16 4.23 -7.33 -5.06
C ILE A 16 3.81 -8.69 -4.49
N GLY A 17 2.89 -9.35 -5.19
CA GLY A 17 2.33 -10.64 -4.79
C GLY A 17 1.05 -10.52 -3.97
N ASP A 18 0.56 -9.31 -3.73
CA ASP A 18 -0.63 -9.04 -2.93
C ASP A 18 -1.93 -9.23 -3.75
N LYS A 19 -3.05 -9.33 -3.04
CA LYS A 19 -4.42 -9.50 -3.53
C LYS A 19 -4.81 -8.49 -4.59
N THR A 20 -4.47 -7.23 -4.40
CA THR A 20 -4.68 -6.11 -5.33
C THR A 20 -3.90 -6.28 -6.63
N GLN A 21 -2.65 -6.74 -6.58
CA GLN A 21 -1.90 -7.10 -7.79
C GLN A 21 -2.52 -8.29 -8.53
N LEU A 22 -3.02 -9.29 -7.79
CA LEU A 22 -3.75 -10.41 -8.38
C LEU A 22 -5.07 -9.97 -9.03
N LEU A 23 -5.80 -9.04 -8.41
CA LEU A 23 -6.99 -8.41 -9.01
C LEU A 23 -6.63 -7.68 -10.31
N ALA A 24 -5.51 -6.93 -10.34
CA ALA A 24 -5.00 -6.31 -11.57
C ALA A 24 -4.77 -7.33 -12.69
N PHE A 25 -4.18 -8.49 -12.37
CA PHE A 25 -4.00 -9.59 -13.33
C PHE A 25 -5.33 -10.11 -13.87
N LEU A 26 -6.31 -10.33 -12.99
CA LEU A 26 -7.63 -10.82 -13.39
C LEU A 26 -8.36 -9.82 -14.28
N LEU A 27 -8.36 -8.53 -13.92
CA LEU A 27 -8.96 -7.47 -14.72
C LEU A 27 -8.29 -7.36 -16.10
N ALA A 28 -6.95 -7.44 -16.15
CA ALA A 28 -6.20 -7.41 -17.40
C ALA A 28 -6.50 -8.62 -18.29
N ALA A 29 -6.54 -9.82 -17.72
CA ALA A 29 -6.87 -11.05 -18.44
C ALA A 29 -8.33 -11.04 -18.97
N ARG A 30 -9.26 -10.53 -18.16
CA ARG A 30 -10.69 -10.46 -18.48
C ARG A 30 -11.02 -9.40 -19.53
N PHE A 31 -10.56 -8.17 -19.32
CA PHE A 31 -11.00 -7.03 -20.13
C PHE A 31 -10.05 -6.70 -21.27
N ARG A 32 -8.76 -7.08 -21.20
CA ARG A 32 -7.74 -6.82 -22.22
C ARG A 32 -7.65 -5.35 -22.65
N ARG A 33 -7.96 -4.43 -21.73
CA ARG A 33 -7.92 -2.98 -21.93
C ARG A 33 -7.06 -2.34 -20.85
N PRO A 34 -5.73 -2.28 -21.02
CA PRO A 34 -4.81 -1.90 -19.96
C PRO A 34 -4.99 -0.45 -19.51
N LEU A 35 -5.18 0.49 -20.43
CA LEU A 35 -5.29 1.92 -20.08
C LEU A 35 -6.47 2.24 -19.15
N PRO A 36 -7.72 1.81 -19.42
CA PRO A 36 -8.83 1.99 -18.47
C PRO A 36 -8.59 1.35 -17.10
N ILE A 37 -7.87 0.22 -17.05
CA ILE A 37 -7.54 -0.46 -15.79
C ILE A 37 -6.52 0.38 -15.02
N VAL A 38 -5.41 0.78 -15.64
CA VAL A 38 -4.39 1.61 -14.97
C VAL A 38 -4.98 2.93 -14.47
N CYS A 39 -5.82 3.60 -15.27
CA CYS A 39 -6.51 4.80 -14.83
C CYS A 39 -7.46 4.52 -13.65
N GLY A 40 -8.15 3.38 -13.65
CA GLY A 40 -9.02 2.98 -12.55
C GLY A 40 -8.25 2.70 -11.26
N ILE A 41 -7.12 2.00 -11.35
CA ILE A 41 -6.20 1.76 -10.23
C ILE A 41 -5.73 3.10 -9.67
N LEU A 42 -5.17 3.98 -10.51
CA LEU A 42 -4.70 5.30 -10.09
C LEU A 42 -5.77 6.08 -9.31
N VAL A 43 -7.00 6.11 -9.82
CA VAL A 43 -8.10 6.84 -9.16
C VAL A 43 -8.46 6.18 -7.84
N ALA A 44 -8.67 4.86 -7.80
CA ALA A 44 -8.99 4.14 -6.58
C ALA A 44 -7.92 4.33 -5.51
N THR A 45 -6.65 4.17 -5.87
CA THR A 45 -5.51 4.25 -4.94
C THR A 45 -5.29 5.67 -4.46
N LEU A 46 -5.48 6.68 -5.32
CA LEU A 46 -5.37 8.08 -4.90
C LEU A 46 -6.42 8.42 -3.84
N PHE A 47 -7.67 7.98 -4.02
CA PHE A 47 -8.72 8.19 -3.02
C PHE A 47 -8.45 7.43 -1.72
N ASN A 48 -8.07 6.15 -1.81
CA ASN A 48 -7.77 5.34 -0.63
C ASN A 48 -6.58 5.86 0.15
N HIS A 49 -5.49 6.20 -0.52
CA HIS A 49 -4.29 6.70 0.13
C HIS A 49 -4.47 8.12 0.66
N ALA A 50 -5.21 8.99 -0.03
CA ALA A 50 -5.57 10.30 0.51
C ALA A 50 -6.43 10.17 1.77
N PHE A 51 -7.41 9.26 1.78
CA PHE A 51 -8.21 8.97 2.96
C PHE A 51 -7.37 8.44 4.12
N ALA A 52 -6.56 7.40 3.87
CA ALA A 52 -5.65 6.84 4.86
C ALA A 52 -4.68 7.89 5.42
N ALA A 53 -4.13 8.73 4.55
CA ALA A 53 -3.20 9.76 4.97
C ALA A 53 -3.89 10.88 5.77
N ALA A 54 -5.14 11.22 5.46
CA ALA A 54 -5.94 12.13 6.26
C ALA A 54 -6.22 11.56 7.66
N VAL A 55 -6.52 10.26 7.75
CA VAL A 55 -6.67 9.56 9.04
C VAL A 55 -5.34 9.58 9.81
N GLY A 56 -4.22 9.28 9.17
CA GLY A 56 -2.89 9.34 9.80
C GLY A 56 -2.55 10.73 10.32
N ALA A 57 -2.81 11.77 9.52
CA ALA A 57 -2.63 13.16 9.93
C ALA A 57 -3.50 13.52 11.16
N LEU A 58 -4.77 13.09 11.16
CA LEU A 58 -5.66 13.29 12.31
C LEU A 58 -5.14 12.58 13.56
N VAL A 59 -4.70 11.32 13.44
CA VAL A 59 -4.11 10.56 14.54
C VAL A 59 -2.87 11.27 15.09
N SER A 60 -2.03 11.86 14.21
CA SER A 60 -0.85 12.63 14.61
C SER A 60 -1.17 13.89 15.42
N HIS A 61 -2.31 14.53 15.13
CA HIS A 61 -2.74 15.73 15.86
C HIS A 61 -3.40 15.41 17.20
N LEU A 62 -4.04 14.26 17.32
CA LEU A 62 -4.81 13.88 18.51
C LEU A 62 -3.95 13.22 19.60
N LEU A 63 -2.84 12.60 19.23
CA LEU A 63 -2.00 11.82 20.15
C LEU A 63 -0.73 12.58 20.51
N GLY A 64 -0.38 12.56 21.80
CA GLY A 64 0.90 13.10 22.27
C GLY A 64 2.11 12.29 21.77
N PRO A 65 3.33 12.86 21.79
CA PRO A 65 4.52 12.25 21.20
C PRO A 65 4.85 10.84 21.72
N GLU A 66 4.69 10.60 23.03
CA GLU A 66 4.95 9.30 23.65
C GLU A 66 3.96 8.23 23.18
N VAL A 67 2.67 8.57 23.11
CA VAL A 67 1.63 7.65 22.64
C VAL A 67 1.82 7.37 21.15
N MET A 68 2.12 8.41 20.36
CA MET A 68 2.44 8.30 18.94
C MET A 68 3.60 7.34 18.69
N ARG A 69 4.68 7.44 19.48
CA ARG A 69 5.84 6.54 19.39
C ARG A 69 5.43 5.08 19.55
N TRP A 70 4.62 4.78 20.56
CA TRP A 70 4.14 3.41 20.80
C TRP A 70 3.19 2.93 19.71
N VAL A 71 2.22 3.75 19.31
CA VAL A 71 1.24 3.40 18.27
C VAL A 71 1.93 3.13 16.93
N LEU A 72 2.82 4.01 16.48
CA LEU A 72 3.57 3.84 15.23
C LEU A 72 4.57 2.69 15.29
N GLY A 73 5.30 2.58 16.40
CA GLY A 73 6.26 1.52 16.61
C GLY A 73 5.60 0.16 16.52
N LEU A 74 4.53 -0.05 17.30
CA LEU A 74 3.79 -1.30 17.32
C LEU A 74 3.05 -1.56 16.01
N SER A 75 2.51 -0.53 15.33
CA SER A 75 1.84 -0.73 14.04
C SER A 75 2.82 -1.19 12.96
N PHE A 76 4.03 -0.64 12.89
CA PHE A 76 5.05 -1.13 11.97
C PHE A 76 5.51 -2.55 12.29
N ILE A 77 5.67 -2.92 13.57
CA ILE A 77 5.96 -4.31 13.94
C ILE A 77 4.81 -5.25 13.54
N ALA A 78 3.56 -4.84 13.77
CA ALA A 78 2.39 -5.61 13.36
C ALA A 78 2.33 -5.78 11.83
N MET A 79 2.62 -4.72 11.07
CA MET A 79 2.72 -4.77 9.60
C MET A 79 3.83 -5.72 9.12
N ALA A 80 4.99 -5.72 9.78
CA ALA A 80 6.07 -6.65 9.47
C ALA A 80 5.65 -8.11 9.62
N ALA A 81 4.80 -8.43 10.60
CA ALA A 81 4.24 -9.77 10.76
C ALA A 81 3.13 -10.05 9.72
N TRP A 82 2.24 -9.09 9.49
CA TRP A 82 1.06 -9.27 8.63
C TRP A 82 1.41 -9.45 7.15
N ILE A 83 2.45 -8.76 6.66
CA ILE A 83 2.91 -8.88 5.26
C ILE A 83 3.47 -10.29 4.94
N MET A 84 3.87 -11.03 5.97
CA MET A 84 4.35 -12.41 5.81
C MET A 84 3.21 -13.42 5.68
N VAL A 85 1.97 -13.02 5.98
CA VAL A 85 0.78 -13.83 5.76
C VAL A 85 0.37 -13.69 4.29
N PRO A 86 0.35 -14.77 3.50
CA PRO A 86 -0.05 -14.72 2.10
C PRO A 86 -1.52 -14.35 1.96
N ASP A 87 -1.84 -13.53 0.95
CA ASP A 87 -3.21 -13.15 0.63
C ASP A 87 -3.81 -14.04 -0.47
N GLU A 88 -5.13 -14.19 -0.40
CA GLU A 88 -5.95 -14.87 -1.40
C GLU A 88 -6.98 -13.88 -1.95
N ILE A 89 -7.33 -14.03 -3.22
CA ILE A 89 -8.39 -13.21 -3.82
C ILE A 89 -9.75 -13.76 -3.39
N ASP A 90 -10.62 -12.89 -2.88
CA ASP A 90 -12.00 -13.26 -2.61
C ASP A 90 -12.79 -13.32 -3.93
N GLU A 91 -13.52 -14.42 -4.16
CA GLU A 91 -14.36 -14.60 -5.34
C GLU A 91 -15.43 -13.50 -5.46
N GLU A 92 -15.87 -12.87 -4.37
CA GLU A 92 -16.87 -11.80 -4.41
C GLU A 92 -16.35 -10.53 -5.12
N GLU A 93 -15.06 -10.22 -5.02
CA GLU A 93 -14.45 -9.07 -5.68
C GLU A 93 -14.46 -9.20 -7.21
N THR A 94 -14.59 -10.42 -7.72
CA THR A 94 -14.61 -10.69 -9.17
C THR A 94 -16.01 -10.57 -9.82
N LYS A 95 -17.09 -10.52 -9.01
CA LYS A 95 -18.48 -10.48 -9.48
C LYS A 95 -18.94 -9.11 -10.01
N MET A 96 -18.06 -8.11 -10.02
CA MET A 96 -18.34 -6.73 -10.41
C MET A 96 -18.47 -6.50 -11.93
N ALA A 97 -19.52 -7.02 -12.56
CA ALA A 97 -19.72 -6.92 -14.02
C ALA A 97 -21.01 -6.19 -14.42
N ARG A 98 -21.31 -5.05 -13.79
CA ARG A 98 -22.44 -4.18 -14.18
C ARG A 98 -22.03 -2.83 -14.78
N PHE A 99 -20.74 -2.50 -14.78
CA PHE A 99 -20.22 -1.19 -15.22
C PHE A 99 -19.14 -1.34 -16.31
N GLY A 100 -18.70 -0.22 -16.90
CA GLY A 100 -17.57 -0.19 -17.84
C GLY A 100 -16.23 -0.48 -17.15
N VAL A 101 -15.22 -0.93 -17.92
CA VAL A 101 -13.91 -1.41 -17.41
C VAL A 101 -13.26 -0.47 -16.40
N PHE A 102 -13.24 0.84 -16.68
CA PHE A 102 -12.69 1.85 -15.76
C PHE A 102 -13.42 1.83 -14.41
N LEU A 103 -14.75 1.97 -14.41
CA LEU A 103 -15.54 2.06 -13.19
C LEU A 103 -15.54 0.73 -12.41
N THR A 104 -15.58 -0.41 -13.10
CA THR A 104 -15.37 -1.72 -12.48
C THR A 104 -14.02 -1.77 -11.78
N THR A 105 -12.95 -1.30 -12.42
CA THR A 105 -11.61 -1.28 -11.82
C THR A 105 -11.55 -0.35 -10.61
N VAL A 106 -12.10 0.87 -10.72
CA VAL A 106 -12.14 1.83 -9.61
C VAL A 106 -12.80 1.21 -8.39
N ILE A 107 -14.00 0.65 -8.54
CA ILE A 107 -14.75 0.13 -7.40
C ILE A 107 -14.07 -1.12 -6.83
N ALA A 108 -13.63 -2.06 -7.69
CA ALA A 108 -12.99 -3.29 -7.23
C ALA A 108 -11.69 -3.01 -6.47
N PHE A 109 -10.80 -2.17 -7.03
CA PHE A 109 -9.57 -1.78 -6.33
C PHE A 109 -9.85 -0.98 -5.07
N PHE A 110 -10.85 -0.08 -5.10
CA PHE A 110 -11.16 0.74 -3.94
C PHE A 110 -11.63 -0.12 -2.76
N LEU A 111 -12.50 -1.10 -3.04
CA LEU A 111 -13.00 -2.03 -2.02
C LEU A 111 -11.92 -2.99 -1.55
N ALA A 112 -11.09 -3.52 -2.45
CA ALA A 112 -10.01 -4.45 -2.09
C ALA A 112 -8.97 -3.79 -1.16
N GLU A 113 -8.64 -2.51 -1.38
CA GLU A 113 -7.72 -1.75 -0.54
C GLU A 113 -8.33 -1.27 0.79
N MET A 114 -9.65 -1.32 0.95
CA MET A 114 -10.31 -0.77 2.13
C MET A 114 -10.06 -1.68 3.35
N GLY A 115 -9.30 -1.18 4.32
CA GLY A 115 -8.90 -1.92 5.52
C GLY A 115 -7.70 -2.83 5.33
N ASP A 116 -7.01 -2.73 4.19
CA ASP A 116 -5.88 -3.61 3.86
C ASP A 116 -4.53 -3.12 4.42
N LYS A 117 -3.52 -3.98 4.34
CA LYS A 117 -2.12 -3.79 4.74
C LYS A 117 -1.56 -2.46 4.24
N THR A 118 -1.74 -2.17 2.96
CA THR A 118 -1.25 -0.94 2.31
C THR A 118 -1.92 0.31 2.88
N GLN A 119 -3.22 0.22 3.22
CA GLN A 119 -3.95 1.32 3.85
C GLN A 119 -3.43 1.60 5.27
N VAL A 120 -3.25 0.56 6.09
CA VAL A 120 -2.69 0.67 7.45
C VAL A 120 -1.27 1.24 7.42
N ALA A 121 -0.43 0.76 6.50
CA ALA A 121 0.90 1.31 6.27
C ALA A 121 0.86 2.81 5.91
N THR A 122 -0.07 3.21 5.04
CA THR A 122 -0.24 4.61 4.62
C THR A 122 -0.66 5.49 5.80
N VAL A 123 -1.58 5.03 6.66
CA VAL A 123 -1.96 5.74 7.90
C VAL A 123 -0.72 5.95 8.78
N ALA A 124 0.07 4.91 9.02
CA ALA A 124 1.26 4.98 9.86
C ALA A 124 2.34 5.92 9.26
N LEU A 125 2.55 5.86 7.95
CA LEU A 125 3.49 6.75 7.25
C LEU A 125 3.04 8.21 7.31
N ALA A 126 1.75 8.50 7.12
CA ALA A 126 1.22 9.85 7.21
C ALA A 126 1.20 10.40 8.64
N ALA A 127 1.05 9.54 9.65
CA ALA A 127 1.18 9.93 11.05
C ALA A 127 2.64 10.18 11.45
N ARG A 128 3.60 9.55 10.75
CA ARG A 128 5.05 9.71 11.01
C ARG A 128 5.66 10.91 10.27
N TYR A 129 5.23 11.19 9.05
CA TYR A 129 5.82 12.23 8.21
C TYR A 129 4.92 13.47 8.15
N SER A 130 5.51 14.66 8.23
CA SER A 130 4.78 15.94 8.18
C SER A 130 4.15 16.22 6.80
N SER A 131 4.76 15.74 5.72
CA SER A 131 4.27 15.97 4.36
C SER A 131 3.31 14.88 3.90
N VAL A 132 2.03 15.04 4.23
CA VAL A 132 0.92 14.16 3.80
C VAL A 132 0.89 14.01 2.28
N VAL A 133 1.10 15.11 1.54
CA VAL A 133 1.09 15.11 0.07
C VAL A 133 2.20 14.22 -0.50
N ALA A 134 3.41 14.29 0.08
CA ALA A 134 4.52 13.44 -0.35
C ALA A 134 4.25 11.96 -0.05
N VAL A 135 3.62 11.66 1.10
CA VAL A 135 3.21 10.29 1.44
C VAL A 135 2.21 9.78 0.41
N VAL A 136 1.11 10.50 0.16
CA VAL A 136 0.07 10.10 -0.81
C VAL A 136 0.64 9.93 -2.22
N ALA A 137 1.48 10.86 -2.68
CA ALA A 137 2.11 10.78 -3.98
C ALA A 137 3.02 9.54 -4.08
N GLY A 138 3.83 9.28 -3.05
CA GLY A 138 4.75 8.16 -3.05
C GLY A 138 4.05 6.80 -2.90
N THR A 139 3.06 6.66 -2.02
CA THR A 139 2.29 5.42 -1.91
C THR A 139 1.54 5.12 -3.21
N THR A 140 0.92 6.14 -3.82
CA THR A 140 0.22 6.00 -5.11
C THR A 140 1.19 5.59 -6.21
N PHE A 141 2.37 6.20 -6.25
CA PHE A 141 3.39 5.84 -7.22
C PHE A 141 3.92 4.41 -7.01
N GLY A 142 4.18 4.01 -5.77
CA GLY A 142 4.57 2.64 -5.41
C GLY A 142 3.53 1.60 -5.84
N MET A 143 2.25 1.91 -5.62
CA MET A 143 1.13 1.07 -6.02
C MET A 143 1.08 0.87 -7.53
N LEU A 144 1.28 1.95 -8.31
CA LEU A 144 1.35 1.87 -9.76
C LEU A 144 2.58 1.13 -10.25
N LEU A 145 3.74 1.27 -9.59
CA LEU A 145 4.95 0.53 -9.94
C LEU A 145 4.76 -0.99 -9.85
N ALA A 146 3.97 -1.47 -8.88
CA ALA A 146 3.67 -2.88 -8.75
C ALA A 146 2.55 -3.35 -9.71
N ASN A 147 1.50 -2.54 -9.88
CA ASN A 147 0.30 -2.95 -10.62
C ASN A 147 0.38 -2.72 -12.14
N VAL A 148 1.02 -1.64 -12.61
CA VAL A 148 1.11 -1.37 -14.05
C VAL A 148 1.83 -2.49 -14.81
N PRO A 149 2.97 -3.02 -14.33
CA PRO A 149 3.58 -4.19 -14.95
C PRO A 149 2.65 -5.41 -14.96
N ALA A 150 1.89 -5.60 -13.89
CA ALA A 150 0.92 -6.70 -13.80
C ALA A 150 -0.15 -6.60 -14.89
N VAL A 151 -0.68 -5.39 -15.11
CA VAL A 151 -1.71 -5.10 -16.11
C VAL A 151 -1.20 -5.27 -17.55
N TYR A 152 0.04 -4.87 -17.86
CA TYR A 152 0.57 -4.93 -19.22
C TYR A 152 1.19 -6.27 -19.59
N PHE A 153 1.89 -6.91 -18.66
CA PHE A 153 2.67 -8.12 -18.94
C PHE A 153 2.01 -9.41 -18.44
N GLY A 154 0.96 -9.30 -17.61
CA GLY A 154 0.21 -10.45 -17.10
C GLY A 154 1.09 -11.40 -16.27
N GLY A 155 0.65 -12.66 -16.15
CA GLY A 155 1.35 -13.70 -15.37
C GLY A 155 2.78 -14.04 -15.82
N ARG A 156 3.29 -13.44 -16.91
CA ARG A 156 4.69 -13.62 -17.35
C ARG A 156 5.71 -13.02 -16.37
N ILE A 157 5.32 -11.98 -15.61
CA ILE A 157 6.18 -11.37 -14.58
C ILE A 157 6.00 -12.07 -13.23
N ALA A 158 4.77 -12.46 -12.88
CA ALA A 158 4.45 -13.08 -11.59
C ALA A 158 5.33 -14.30 -11.26
N ASN A 159 5.66 -15.12 -12.27
CA ASN A 159 6.47 -16.33 -12.08
C ASN A 159 7.97 -16.09 -11.93
N LYS A 160 8.46 -14.85 -12.10
CA LYS A 160 9.90 -14.52 -12.07
C LYS A 160 10.33 -13.83 -10.78
N VAL A 161 9.40 -13.34 -9.98
CA VAL A 161 9.70 -12.59 -8.76
C VAL A 161 9.62 -13.53 -7.55
N PRO A 162 10.69 -13.67 -6.75
CA PRO A 162 10.66 -14.50 -5.55
C PRO A 162 9.84 -13.82 -4.45
N ILE A 163 8.51 -14.01 -4.46
CA ILE A 163 7.55 -13.33 -3.56
C ILE A 163 7.97 -13.40 -2.09
N LYS A 164 8.45 -14.57 -1.62
CA LYS A 164 8.96 -14.74 -0.24
C LYS A 164 10.10 -13.78 0.11
N LEU A 165 11.02 -13.52 -0.83
CA LEU A 165 12.12 -12.58 -0.61
C LEU A 165 11.63 -11.14 -0.60
N VAL A 166 10.67 -10.80 -1.46
CA VAL A 166 10.10 -9.45 -1.54
C VAL A 166 9.30 -9.12 -0.27
N HIS A 167 8.40 -10.01 0.15
CA HIS A 167 7.67 -9.86 1.42
C HIS A 167 8.64 -9.85 2.61
N GLY A 168 9.68 -10.69 2.60
CA GLY A 168 10.71 -10.68 3.64
C GLY A 168 11.47 -9.35 3.73
N LEU A 169 11.77 -8.72 2.58
CA LEU A 169 12.40 -7.40 2.54
C LEU A 169 11.45 -6.31 3.05
N ALA A 170 10.18 -6.33 2.65
CA ALA A 170 9.17 -5.40 3.14
C ALA A 170 8.97 -5.54 4.66
N ALA A 171 8.85 -6.77 5.15
CA ALA A 171 8.77 -7.10 6.58
C ALA A 171 9.98 -6.57 7.35
N LEU A 172 11.20 -6.77 6.81
CA LEU A 172 12.41 -6.24 7.42
C LEU A 172 12.41 -4.72 7.51
N ILE A 173 11.98 -4.02 6.45
CA ILE A 173 11.88 -2.54 6.46
C ILE A 173 10.90 -2.08 7.54
N PHE A 174 9.72 -2.69 7.61
CA PHE A 174 8.73 -2.38 8.65
C PHE A 174 9.26 -2.68 10.06
N ALA A 175 9.93 -3.81 10.26
CA ALA A 175 10.52 -4.17 11.54
C ALA A 175 11.58 -3.15 11.99
N VAL A 176 12.47 -2.75 11.08
CA VAL A 176 13.51 -1.73 11.34
C VAL A 176 12.86 -0.38 11.66
N LEU A 177 11.83 0.04 10.92
CA LEU A 177 11.11 1.29 11.18
C LEU A 177 10.39 1.25 12.53
N GLY A 178 9.76 0.13 12.89
CA GLY A 178 9.11 -0.06 14.17
C GLY A 178 10.09 0.01 15.34
N ILE A 179 11.19 -0.74 15.29
CA ILE A 179 12.24 -0.72 16.31
C ILE A 179 12.85 0.68 16.43
N ALA A 180 13.23 1.31 15.31
CA ALA A 180 13.82 2.65 15.33
C ALA A 180 12.86 3.69 15.92
N THR A 181 11.56 3.57 15.65
CA THR A 181 10.53 4.44 16.23
C THR A 181 10.44 4.23 17.74
N LEU A 182 10.35 2.98 18.21
CA LEU A 182 10.28 2.65 19.65
C LEU A 182 11.53 3.08 20.43
N LEU A 183 12.71 2.94 19.83
CA LEU A 183 13.98 3.40 20.42
C LEU A 183 14.13 4.93 20.41
N GLY A 184 13.19 5.67 19.85
CA GLY A 184 13.24 7.13 19.81
C GLY A 184 14.35 7.67 18.92
N VAL A 185 14.84 6.89 17.94
CA VAL A 185 15.89 7.33 17.00
C VAL A 185 15.42 8.55 16.19
N GLY A 186 14.10 8.79 16.11
CA GLY A 186 13.52 10.03 15.57
C GLY A 186 13.55 11.25 16.51
N ALA A 187 13.46 11.05 17.83
CA ALA A 187 13.43 12.15 18.82
C ALA A 187 14.79 12.88 18.93
N GLY A 188 15.89 12.20 18.61
CA GLY A 188 17.22 12.83 18.52
C GLY A 188 17.50 13.60 17.22
N LEU A 189 16.60 13.52 16.22
CA LEU A 189 16.79 14.10 14.89
C LEU A 189 15.83 15.25 14.55
N GLY A 190 15.05 15.73 15.54
CA GLY A 190 14.27 16.97 15.40
C GLY A 190 13.05 16.88 14.47
N PHE A 191 12.33 15.76 14.53
CA PHE A 191 10.96 15.65 14.02
C PHE A 191 10.01 15.35 15.18
#